data_AF-A0A5P2ASC2-F1
#
_entry.id   AF-A0A5P2ASC2-F1
#
_cell.length_a   1.000
_cell.length_b   1.000
_cell.length_c   1.000
_cell.angle_alpha   90.00
_cell.angle_beta   90.00
_cell.angle_gamma   90.00
#
_symmetry.space_group_name_H-M   'P 1'
#
loop_
_entity.id
_entity.type
_entity.pdbx_description
1 polymer ?
#
loop_
_entity_poly.entity_id
_entity_poly.type
_entity_poly.pdbx_seq_one_letter_code
_entity_poly.pdbx_strand_id
1 'polypeptide(L)'
;MTTQTTTQAAAEQEAAEANALLAALEERVRDGDEGVTPQQLAEQRELGLFAHLRAEAAHRKAERAATEATDRQRRALVDQALALVETKADADQVGRAYDRALAALADLVAAVEAHDQAVSEAGRLLRDAECGPINEYVQVDHGEYVTREARPAAATRTAPRVDVSPGSTAFTFGKGIHVPVGTGQVLAVLFSKVAAGDTGKMPSGEPALTAAPITQHVDRHGEQVRRFLARSEGGEAA
;
A
#
# COMPACT_ATOMS: atom_id res chain seq x y z
N MET A 1 14.83 -0.92 37.18
CA MET A 1 14.88 0.56 37.09
C MET A 1 14.46 1.23 38.40
N THR A 2 13.60 0.62 39.21
CA THR A 2 13.12 1.15 40.51
C THR A 2 14.22 1.40 41.55
N THR A 3 15.29 0.60 41.58
CA THR A 3 16.35 0.70 42.60
C THR A 3 17.29 1.91 42.44
N GLN A 4 17.44 2.50 41.24
CA GLN A 4 18.30 3.69 41.06
C GLN A 4 17.55 4.98 41.41
N THR A 5 16.26 5.07 41.06
CA THR A 5 15.40 6.22 41.39
C THR A 5 15.25 6.37 42.91
N THR A 6 15.16 5.26 43.64
CA THR A 6 15.13 5.28 45.12
C THR A 6 16.42 5.79 45.74
N THR A 7 17.58 5.58 45.12
CA THR A 7 18.87 6.06 45.66
C THR A 7 19.12 7.55 45.43
N GLN A 8 18.64 8.10 44.31
CA GLN A 8 18.73 9.53 44.04
C GLN A 8 17.78 10.31 44.95
N ALA A 9 16.51 9.90 45.01
CA ALA A 9 15.51 10.56 45.86
C ALA A 9 15.90 10.54 47.34
N ALA A 10 16.49 9.44 47.83
CA ALA A 10 16.98 9.36 49.20
C ALA A 10 18.15 10.32 49.49
N ALA A 11 19.08 10.50 48.54
CA ALA A 11 20.21 11.42 48.70
C ALA A 11 19.78 12.89 48.65
N GLU A 12 18.81 13.23 47.79
CA GLU A 12 18.21 14.57 47.71
C GLU A 12 17.44 14.89 49.00
N GLN A 13 16.69 13.92 49.54
CA GLN A 13 15.99 14.07 50.81
C GLN A 13 16.97 14.25 51.98
N GLU A 14 18.04 13.46 52.07
CA GLU A 14 19.08 13.59 53.10
C GLU A 14 19.74 14.99 53.07
N ALA A 15 20.00 15.53 51.87
CA ALA A 15 20.52 16.89 51.72
C ALA A 15 19.52 17.98 52.15
N ALA A 16 18.23 17.81 51.81
CA ALA A 16 17.18 18.74 52.22
C ALA A 16 16.98 18.73 53.75
N GLU A 17 17.00 17.56 54.37
CA GLU A 17 16.89 17.38 55.83
C GLU A 17 18.08 18.01 56.56
N ALA A 18 19.31 17.78 56.09
CA ALA A 18 20.51 18.39 56.68
C ALA A 18 20.48 19.93 56.60
N ASN A 19 20.03 20.50 55.47
CA ASN A 19 19.87 21.94 55.32
C ASN A 19 18.77 22.52 56.23
N ALA A 20 17.66 21.81 56.39
CA ALA A 20 16.58 22.24 57.29
C ALA A 20 17.03 22.23 58.77
N LEU A 21 17.80 21.21 59.18
CA LEU A 21 18.38 21.13 60.53
C LEU A 21 19.37 22.25 60.79
N LEU A 22 20.24 22.56 59.82
CA LEU A 22 21.17 23.69 59.92
C LEU A 22 20.41 25.03 60.05
N ALA A 23 19.40 25.26 59.21
CA ALA A 23 18.60 26.49 59.26
C ALA A 23 17.89 26.68 60.61
N ALA A 24 17.36 25.58 61.18
CA ALA A 24 16.73 25.59 62.50
C ALA A 24 17.72 25.92 63.63
N LEU A 25 18.95 25.41 63.56
CA LEU A 25 20.00 25.74 64.53
C LEU A 25 20.45 27.20 64.41
N GLU A 26 20.58 27.72 63.19
CA GLU A 26 20.92 29.12 62.97
C GLU A 26 19.83 30.07 63.49
N GLU A 27 18.55 29.73 63.35
CA GLU A 27 17.45 30.52 63.92
C GLU A 27 17.48 30.54 65.45
N ARG A 28 17.72 29.39 66.10
CA ARG A 28 17.87 29.32 67.57
C ARG A 28 19.00 30.21 68.09
N VAL A 29 20.11 30.30 67.35
CA VAL A 29 21.21 31.22 67.70
C VAL A 29 20.78 32.68 67.56
N ARG A 30 19.96 33.03 66.55
CA ARG A 30 19.39 34.38 66.41
C ARG A 30 18.42 34.73 67.55
N ASP A 31 17.67 33.75 68.03
CA ASP A 31 16.75 33.87 69.16
C ASP A 31 17.45 33.97 70.53
N GLY A 32 18.78 33.82 70.58
CA GLY A 32 19.57 33.94 71.80
C GLY A 32 19.70 32.64 72.60
N ASP A 33 19.52 31.47 71.98
CA ASP A 33 19.75 30.17 72.62
C ASP A 33 21.25 29.91 72.85
N GLU A 34 21.70 30.08 74.09
CA GLU A 34 23.09 29.86 74.52
C GLU A 34 23.51 28.38 74.48
N GLY A 35 22.55 27.44 74.34
CA GLY A 35 22.83 26.02 74.26
C GLY A 35 23.38 25.56 72.92
N VAL A 36 23.27 26.37 71.87
CA VAL A 36 23.82 26.05 70.54
C VAL A 36 25.28 26.51 70.47
N THR A 37 26.18 25.56 70.26
CA THR A 37 27.62 25.87 70.21
C THR A 37 28.08 26.17 68.78
N PRO A 38 29.14 26.98 68.60
CA PRO A 38 29.76 27.19 67.29
C PRO A 38 30.20 25.88 66.62
N GLN A 39 30.59 24.89 67.42
CA GLN A 39 31.03 23.59 66.94
C GLN A 39 29.88 22.77 66.36
N GLN A 40 28.69 22.81 66.96
CA GLN A 40 27.48 22.19 66.40
C GLN A 40 27.09 22.80 65.05
N LEU A 41 27.19 24.13 64.90
CA LEU A 41 26.95 24.79 63.61
C LEU A 41 27.97 24.36 62.55
N ALA A 42 29.24 24.25 62.92
CA ALA A 42 30.29 23.80 62.00
C ALA A 42 30.06 22.35 61.55
N GLU A 43 29.79 21.44 62.48
CA GLU A 43 29.49 20.03 62.19
C GLU A 43 28.27 19.90 61.27
N GLN A 44 27.19 20.65 61.52
CA GLN A 44 25.99 20.59 60.69
C GLN A 44 26.20 21.20 59.29
N ARG A 45 27.04 22.24 59.17
CA ARG A 45 27.46 22.77 57.87
C ARG A 45 28.24 21.74 57.07
N GLU A 46 29.18 21.05 57.70
CA GLU A 46 29.97 19.99 57.04
C GLU A 46 29.10 18.81 56.63
N LEU A 47 28.15 18.40 57.48
CA LEU A 47 27.16 17.36 57.15
C LEU A 47 26.27 17.77 55.98
N GLY A 48 25.75 19.01 55.97
CA GLY A 48 24.96 19.54 54.86
C GLY A 48 25.74 19.59 53.55
N LEU A 49 27.00 20.05 53.59
CA LEU A 49 27.88 20.06 52.42
C LEU A 49 28.12 18.65 51.89
N PHE A 50 28.40 17.68 52.77
CA PHE A 50 28.61 16.29 52.37
C PHE A 50 27.34 15.66 51.77
N ALA A 51 26.18 15.90 52.37
CA ALA A 51 24.90 15.42 51.86
C ALA A 51 24.60 16.01 50.46
N HIS A 52 24.85 17.31 50.25
CA HIS A 52 24.72 17.95 48.95
C HIS A 52 25.65 17.33 47.90
N LEU A 53 26.92 17.10 48.23
CA LEU A 53 27.87 16.45 47.32
C LEU A 53 27.45 15.01 46.97
N ARG A 54 26.85 14.28 47.92
CA ARG A 54 26.29 12.94 47.66
C ARG A 54 25.07 13.00 46.74
N ALA A 55 24.17 13.96 46.94
CA ALA A 55 23.03 14.18 46.06
C ALA A 55 23.47 14.52 44.62
N GLU A 56 24.45 15.42 44.48
CA GLU A 56 25.01 15.78 43.18
C GLU A 56 25.70 14.58 42.49
N ALA A 57 26.46 13.78 43.24
CA ALA A 57 27.06 12.56 42.72
C ALA A 57 26.00 11.54 42.28
N ALA A 58 24.90 11.40 43.03
CA ALA A 58 23.77 10.54 42.67
C ALA A 58 23.08 11.02 41.38
N HIS A 59 22.85 12.34 41.25
CA HIS A 59 22.27 12.95 40.06
C HIS A 59 23.14 12.70 38.82
N ARG A 60 24.44 13.04 38.87
CA ARG A 60 25.37 12.81 37.75
C ARG A 60 25.45 11.33 37.36
N LYS A 61 25.35 10.42 38.33
CA LYS A 61 25.33 8.97 38.07
C LYS A 61 24.04 8.55 37.37
N ALA A 62 22.88 9.09 37.78
CA ALA A 62 21.60 8.82 37.14
C ALA A 62 21.57 9.33 35.69
N GLU A 63 22.06 10.54 35.44
CA GLU A 63 22.16 11.11 34.08
C GLU A 63 23.05 10.28 33.15
N ARG A 64 24.22 9.85 33.62
CA ARG A 64 25.10 8.96 32.85
C ARG A 64 24.42 7.64 32.52
N ALA A 65 23.76 7.03 33.51
CA ALA A 65 23.03 5.77 33.30
C ALA A 65 21.87 5.93 32.30
N ALA A 66 21.15 7.05 32.34
CA ALA A 66 20.08 7.37 31.39
C ALA A 66 20.61 7.58 29.97
N THR A 67 21.75 8.27 29.83
CA THR A 67 22.43 8.48 28.56
C THR A 67 22.92 7.16 27.97
N GLU A 68 23.58 6.32 28.79
CA GLU A 68 24.04 4.99 28.39
C GLU A 68 22.88 4.05 28.01
N ALA A 69 21.73 4.15 28.68
CA ALA A 69 20.53 3.39 28.31
C ALA A 69 20.00 3.82 26.95
N THR A 70 19.92 5.14 26.72
CA THR A 70 19.48 5.72 25.44
C THR A 70 20.41 5.33 24.29
N ASP A 71 21.73 5.38 24.51
CA ASP A 71 22.71 4.99 23.49
C ASP A 71 22.67 3.49 23.18
N ARG A 72 22.48 2.64 24.19
CA ARG A 72 22.27 1.20 23.98
C ARG A 72 21.01 0.91 23.17
N GLN A 73 19.91 1.59 23.49
CA GLN A 73 18.66 1.46 22.72
C GLN A 73 18.85 1.93 21.28
N ARG A 74 19.52 3.06 21.06
CA ARG A 74 19.83 3.55 19.71
C ARG A 74 20.64 2.53 18.93
N ARG A 75 21.71 1.98 19.51
CA ARG A 75 22.53 0.93 18.87
C ARG A 75 21.72 -0.30 18.52
N ALA A 76 20.90 -0.80 19.46
CA ALA A 76 20.03 -1.95 19.21
C ALA A 76 19.05 -1.72 18.05
N LEU A 77 18.47 -0.51 17.93
CA LEU A 77 17.59 -0.16 16.81
C LEU A 77 18.35 -0.06 15.49
N VAL A 78 19.56 0.49 15.49
CA VAL A 78 20.43 0.54 14.30
C VAL A 78 20.80 -0.87 13.85
N ASP A 79 21.23 -1.74 14.76
CA ASP A 79 21.57 -3.12 14.45
C ASP A 79 20.35 -3.89 13.91
N GLN A 80 19.16 -3.66 14.49
CA GLN A 80 17.90 -4.23 13.98
C GLN A 80 17.58 -3.73 12.57
N ALA A 81 17.76 -2.44 12.30
CA ALA A 81 17.52 -1.87 10.97
C ALA A 81 18.50 -2.44 9.93
N LEU A 82 19.79 -2.56 10.28
CA LEU A 82 20.79 -3.19 9.41
C LEU A 82 20.45 -4.65 9.12
N ALA A 83 20.10 -5.42 10.15
CA ALA A 83 19.68 -6.80 9.98
C ALA A 83 18.44 -6.93 9.08
N LEU A 84 17.47 -6.00 9.18
CA LEU A 84 16.32 -5.98 8.28
C LEU A 84 16.71 -5.71 6.83
N VAL A 85 17.62 -4.76 6.58
CA VAL A 85 18.12 -4.47 5.24
C VAL A 85 18.87 -5.69 4.68
N GLU A 86 19.81 -6.26 5.44
CA GLU A 86 20.62 -7.38 4.99
C GLU A 86 19.81 -8.66 4.73
N THR A 87 18.77 -8.91 5.52
CA THR A 87 17.99 -10.15 5.43
C THR A 87 16.76 -10.05 4.53
N LYS A 88 16.17 -8.85 4.39
CA LYS A 88 14.88 -8.69 3.69
C LYS A 88 14.94 -7.76 2.49
N ALA A 89 15.89 -6.83 2.42
CA ALA A 89 16.03 -5.94 1.28
C ALA A 89 16.94 -6.56 0.21
N ASP A 90 16.48 -7.66 -0.40
CA ASP A 90 17.16 -8.25 -1.57
C ASP A 90 16.74 -7.48 -2.83
N ALA A 91 17.51 -6.45 -3.17
CA ALA A 91 17.31 -5.66 -4.39
C ALA A 91 17.42 -6.54 -5.66
N ASP A 92 18.26 -7.56 -5.65
CA ASP A 92 18.41 -8.48 -6.78
C ASP A 92 17.16 -9.36 -6.94
N GLN A 93 16.52 -9.76 -5.84
CA GLN A 93 15.23 -10.44 -5.90
C GLN A 93 14.15 -9.58 -6.55
N VAL A 94 14.11 -8.27 -6.23
CA VAL A 94 13.19 -7.33 -6.87
C VAL A 94 13.50 -7.21 -8.36
N GLY A 95 14.78 -7.07 -8.73
CA GLY A 95 15.21 -7.05 -10.14
C GLY A 95 14.80 -8.31 -10.90
N ARG A 96 15.07 -9.50 -10.36
CA ARG A 96 14.64 -10.79 -10.94
C ARG A 96 13.13 -10.91 -11.04
N ALA A 97 12.37 -10.34 -10.11
CA ALA A 97 10.90 -10.33 -10.19
C ALA A 97 10.42 -9.40 -11.31
N TYR A 98 11.03 -8.24 -11.46
CA TYR A 98 10.76 -7.29 -12.54
C TYR A 98 11.04 -7.89 -13.92
N ASP A 99 12.21 -8.50 -14.11
CA ASP A 99 12.59 -9.14 -15.39
C ASP A 99 11.61 -10.26 -15.77
N ARG A 100 11.19 -11.08 -14.79
CA ARG A 100 10.16 -12.12 -15.02
C ARG A 100 8.81 -11.52 -15.41
N ALA A 101 8.42 -10.40 -14.81
CA ALA A 101 7.17 -9.72 -15.15
C ALA A 101 7.24 -9.14 -16.58
N LEU A 102 8.37 -8.55 -16.97
CA LEU A 102 8.58 -8.06 -18.34
C LEU A 102 8.52 -9.20 -19.36
N ALA A 103 9.21 -10.33 -19.10
CA ALA A 103 9.16 -11.49 -19.98
C ALA A 103 7.73 -12.03 -20.14
N ALA A 104 6.99 -12.17 -19.03
CA ALA A 104 5.59 -12.63 -19.07
C ALA A 104 4.66 -11.66 -19.83
N LEU A 105 4.89 -10.34 -19.70
CA LEU A 105 4.14 -9.34 -20.47
C LEU A 105 4.47 -9.43 -21.96
N ALA A 106 5.74 -9.63 -22.32
CA ALA A 106 6.15 -9.82 -23.71
C ALA A 106 5.50 -11.08 -24.32
N ASP A 107 5.49 -12.20 -23.58
CA ASP A 107 4.84 -13.44 -23.99
C ASP A 107 3.33 -13.25 -24.19
N LEU A 108 2.67 -12.51 -23.29
CA LEU A 108 1.26 -12.16 -23.42
C LEU A 108 0.98 -11.31 -24.66
N VAL A 109 1.80 -10.29 -24.92
CA VAL A 109 1.69 -9.44 -26.11
C VAL A 109 1.82 -10.29 -27.37
N ALA A 110 2.86 -11.12 -27.45
CA ALA A 110 3.07 -12.01 -28.59
C ALA A 110 1.89 -12.97 -28.80
N ALA A 111 1.32 -13.52 -27.73
CA ALA A 111 0.15 -14.40 -27.81
C ALA A 111 -1.10 -13.67 -28.31
N VAL A 112 -1.34 -12.42 -27.88
CA VAL A 112 -2.47 -11.60 -28.34
C VAL A 112 -2.28 -11.23 -29.82
N GLU A 113 -1.07 -10.84 -30.22
CA GLU A 113 -0.78 -10.53 -31.62
C GLU A 113 -0.96 -11.76 -32.52
N ALA A 114 -0.47 -12.93 -32.11
CA ALA A 114 -0.66 -14.17 -32.85
C ALA A 114 -2.14 -14.55 -32.98
N HIS A 115 -2.93 -14.36 -31.90
CA HIS A 115 -4.38 -14.54 -31.93
C HIS A 115 -5.04 -13.58 -32.92
N ASP A 116 -4.74 -12.28 -32.83
CA ASP A 116 -5.36 -11.25 -33.66
C ASP A 116 -5.00 -11.40 -35.14
N GLN A 117 -3.77 -11.83 -35.43
CA GLN A 117 -3.35 -12.22 -36.79
C GLN A 117 -4.15 -13.42 -37.29
N ALA A 118 -4.30 -14.48 -36.49
CA ALA A 118 -5.07 -15.66 -36.88
C ALA A 118 -6.54 -15.34 -37.14
N VAL A 119 -7.17 -14.50 -36.29
CA VAL A 119 -8.55 -14.04 -36.49
C VAL A 119 -8.65 -13.15 -37.74
N SER A 120 -7.72 -12.23 -37.94
CA SER A 120 -7.73 -11.35 -39.11
C SER A 120 -7.59 -12.14 -40.41
N GLU A 121 -6.67 -13.12 -40.45
CA GLU A 121 -6.45 -13.99 -41.59
C GLU A 121 -7.65 -14.90 -41.85
N ALA A 122 -8.22 -15.52 -40.80
CA ALA A 122 -9.43 -16.33 -40.94
C ALA A 122 -10.60 -15.51 -41.51
N GLY A 123 -10.81 -14.29 -41.01
CA GLY A 123 -11.84 -13.42 -41.53
C GLY A 123 -11.57 -12.92 -42.95
N ARG A 124 -10.29 -12.75 -43.34
CA ARG A 124 -9.91 -12.50 -44.75
C ARG A 124 -10.29 -13.68 -45.64
N LEU A 125 -9.90 -14.89 -45.28
CA LEU A 125 -10.24 -16.11 -46.03
C LEU A 125 -11.76 -16.31 -46.17
N LEU A 126 -12.52 -16.02 -45.13
CA LEU A 126 -13.99 -16.10 -45.17
C LEU A 126 -14.61 -15.06 -46.11
N ARG A 127 -14.07 -13.84 -46.15
CA ARG A 127 -14.51 -12.82 -47.12
C ARG A 127 -14.19 -13.23 -48.55
N ASP A 128 -12.99 -13.76 -48.78
CA ASP A 128 -12.58 -14.24 -50.11
C ASP A 128 -13.44 -15.42 -50.58
N ALA A 129 -13.95 -16.23 -49.64
CA ALA A 129 -14.94 -17.28 -49.90
C ALA A 129 -16.39 -16.78 -50.00
N GLU A 130 -16.60 -15.46 -50.08
CA GLU A 130 -17.91 -14.81 -50.17
C GLU A 130 -18.89 -15.21 -49.05
N CYS A 131 -18.37 -15.54 -47.85
CA CYS A 131 -19.19 -15.85 -46.67
C CYS A 131 -19.82 -14.56 -46.11
N GLY A 132 -20.85 -14.06 -46.79
CA GLY A 132 -21.60 -12.87 -46.40
C GLY A 132 -22.62 -13.11 -45.27
N PRO A 133 -23.27 -12.05 -44.78
CA PRO A 133 -24.38 -12.20 -43.85
C PRO A 133 -25.53 -12.96 -44.53
N ILE A 134 -25.76 -14.20 -44.11
CA ILE A 134 -26.94 -14.95 -44.51
C ILE A 134 -28.12 -14.35 -43.73
N ASN A 135 -29.02 -13.67 -44.45
CA ASN A 135 -30.28 -13.22 -43.88
C ASN A 135 -31.33 -14.30 -44.10
N GLU A 136 -32.01 -14.68 -43.03
CA GLU A 136 -33.26 -15.44 -43.11
C GLU A 136 -34.42 -14.46 -42.98
N TYR A 137 -35.45 -14.61 -43.82
CA TYR A 137 -36.66 -13.82 -43.70
C TYR A 137 -37.60 -14.51 -42.72
N VAL A 138 -37.61 -14.00 -41.49
CA VAL A 138 -38.45 -14.51 -40.41
C VAL A 138 -39.77 -13.74 -40.42
N GLN A 139 -40.88 -14.46 -40.24
CA GLN A 139 -42.16 -13.80 -40.04
C GLN A 139 -42.21 -13.21 -38.63
N VAL A 140 -42.44 -11.91 -38.56
CA VAL A 140 -42.62 -11.17 -37.31
C VAL A 140 -44.07 -10.71 -37.25
N ASP A 141 -44.77 -11.16 -36.22
CA ASP A 141 -46.14 -10.77 -35.95
C ASP A 141 -46.14 -9.50 -35.06
N HIS A 142 -46.70 -8.42 -35.59
CA HIS A 142 -46.81 -7.12 -34.90
C HIS A 142 -48.22 -6.93 -34.29
N GLY A 143 -49.02 -7.99 -34.22
CA GLY A 143 -50.39 -8.01 -33.68
C GLY A 143 -51.45 -7.61 -34.70
N GLU A 144 -51.27 -6.46 -35.37
CA GLU A 144 -52.22 -5.98 -36.39
C GLU A 144 -51.90 -6.50 -37.81
N TYR A 145 -50.65 -6.90 -38.05
CA TYR A 145 -50.17 -7.42 -39.33
C TYR A 145 -48.89 -8.24 -39.14
N VAL A 146 -48.62 -9.13 -40.11
CA VAL A 146 -47.41 -9.96 -40.16
C VAL A 146 -46.48 -9.43 -41.25
N THR A 147 -45.23 -9.13 -40.89
CA THR A 147 -44.19 -8.75 -41.85
C THR A 147 -43.15 -9.85 -42.00
N ARG A 148 -42.44 -9.85 -43.14
CA ARG A 148 -41.22 -10.65 -43.31
C ARG A 148 -40.02 -9.74 -43.12
N GLU A 149 -39.35 -9.89 -41.99
CA GLU A 149 -38.17 -9.11 -41.66
C GLU A 149 -36.92 -9.94 -41.94
N ALA A 150 -35.92 -9.33 -42.57
CA ALA A 150 -34.60 -9.94 -42.69
C ALA A 150 -33.97 -10.00 -41.30
N ARG A 151 -33.76 -11.20 -40.79
CA ARG A 151 -33.00 -11.46 -39.56
C ARG A 151 -31.69 -12.16 -39.92
N PRO A 152 -30.60 -11.85 -39.23
CA PRO A 152 -29.36 -12.54 -39.50
C PRO A 152 -29.45 -14.01 -39.04
N ALA A 153 -29.27 -14.95 -39.97
CA ALA A 153 -29.34 -16.38 -39.68
C ALA A 153 -28.28 -16.79 -38.66
N ALA A 154 -28.56 -17.85 -37.88
CA ALA A 154 -27.58 -18.38 -36.95
C ALA A 154 -26.34 -18.89 -37.70
N ALA A 155 -25.15 -18.48 -37.26
CA ALA A 155 -23.91 -18.97 -37.86
C ALA A 155 -23.74 -20.46 -37.53
N THR A 156 -23.33 -21.26 -38.51
CA THR A 156 -23.00 -22.67 -38.31
C THR A 156 -21.56 -22.94 -38.75
N ARG A 157 -21.06 -24.14 -38.47
CA ARG A 157 -19.69 -24.52 -38.89
C ARG A 157 -19.53 -24.52 -40.42
N THR A 158 -20.60 -24.83 -41.15
CA THR A 158 -20.63 -24.90 -42.61
C THR A 158 -21.16 -23.63 -43.27
N ALA A 159 -21.71 -22.69 -42.48
CA ALA A 159 -22.20 -21.40 -42.94
C ALA A 159 -21.79 -20.32 -41.92
N PRO A 160 -20.50 -19.94 -41.89
CA PRO A 160 -20.00 -18.89 -41.01
C PRO A 160 -20.52 -17.53 -41.44
N ARG A 161 -20.53 -16.60 -40.49
CA ARG A 161 -20.90 -15.20 -40.76
C ARG A 161 -19.71 -14.32 -40.51
N VAL A 162 -19.41 -13.44 -41.46
CA VAL A 162 -18.44 -12.35 -41.28
C VAL A 162 -19.21 -11.06 -41.11
N ASP A 163 -18.94 -10.36 -40.00
CA ASP A 163 -19.41 -9.00 -39.77
C ASP A 163 -18.29 -8.04 -40.14
N VAL A 164 -18.54 -7.24 -41.19
CA VAL A 164 -17.57 -6.29 -41.73
C VAL A 164 -17.91 -4.92 -41.17
N SER A 165 -17.32 -4.62 -40.01
CA SER A 165 -17.35 -3.27 -39.45
C SER A 165 -16.09 -2.50 -39.89
N PRO A 166 -16.17 -1.19 -40.16
CA PRO A 166 -14.99 -0.38 -40.48
C PRO A 166 -13.92 -0.53 -39.39
N GLY A 167 -12.77 -1.11 -39.74
CA GLY A 167 -11.64 -1.28 -38.82
C GLY A 167 -11.68 -2.50 -37.91
N SER A 168 -12.66 -3.41 -38.03
CA SER A 168 -12.67 -4.67 -37.28
C SER A 168 -13.21 -5.84 -38.11
N THR A 169 -12.51 -6.96 -38.08
CA THR A 169 -12.97 -8.21 -38.69
C THR A 169 -13.54 -9.09 -37.59
N ALA A 170 -14.87 -9.20 -37.52
CA ALA A 170 -15.54 -10.14 -36.64
C ALA A 170 -16.11 -11.29 -37.45
N PHE A 171 -16.04 -12.51 -36.94
CA PHE A 171 -16.76 -13.62 -37.55
C PHE A 171 -17.31 -14.58 -36.50
N THR A 172 -18.38 -15.27 -36.85
CA THR A 172 -19.06 -16.22 -35.98
C THR A 172 -19.00 -17.62 -36.57
N PHE A 173 -18.52 -18.58 -35.78
CA PHE A 173 -18.61 -20.01 -36.07
C PHE A 173 -19.42 -20.71 -34.98
N GLY A 174 -20.59 -21.25 -35.34
CA GLY A 174 -21.47 -21.86 -34.35
C GLY A 174 -21.92 -20.86 -33.28
N LYS A 175 -21.60 -21.12 -32.01
CA LYS A 175 -21.98 -20.26 -30.88
C LYS A 175 -20.95 -19.19 -30.52
N GLY A 176 -19.75 -19.21 -31.13
CA GLY A 176 -18.65 -18.32 -30.77
C GLY A 176 -18.50 -17.15 -31.74
N ILE A 177 -18.36 -15.93 -31.20
CA ILE A 177 -17.93 -14.76 -31.95
C ILE A 177 -16.42 -14.63 -31.76
N HIS A 178 -15.70 -14.47 -32.86
CA HIS A 178 -14.25 -14.27 -32.90
C HIS A 178 -13.96 -12.86 -33.38
N VAL A 179 -13.24 -12.11 -32.54
CA VAL A 179 -12.81 -10.73 -32.81
C VAL A 179 -11.36 -10.55 -32.39
N PRO A 180 -10.57 -9.73 -33.09
CA PRO A 180 -9.30 -9.26 -32.57
C PRO A 180 -9.53 -8.58 -31.22
N VAL A 181 -8.69 -8.90 -30.23
CA VAL A 181 -8.84 -8.39 -28.87
C VAL A 181 -8.06 -7.08 -28.71
N GLY A 182 -6.89 -6.99 -29.35
CA GLY A 182 -5.99 -5.86 -29.25
C GLY A 182 -5.18 -5.86 -27.94
N THR A 183 -3.86 -5.82 -28.07
CA THR A 183 -2.90 -5.82 -26.94
C THR A 183 -3.21 -4.74 -25.91
N GLY A 184 -3.56 -3.53 -26.35
CA GLY A 184 -3.86 -2.41 -25.45
C GLY A 184 -5.05 -2.67 -24.50
N GLN A 185 -6.10 -3.35 -24.97
CA GLN A 185 -7.27 -3.65 -24.14
C GLN A 185 -6.95 -4.71 -23.09
N VAL A 186 -6.21 -5.74 -23.48
CA VAL A 186 -5.77 -6.81 -22.56
C VAL A 186 -4.86 -6.25 -21.47
N LEU A 187 -3.88 -5.43 -21.84
CA LEU A 187 -2.97 -4.79 -20.89
C LEU A 187 -3.69 -3.83 -19.95
N ALA A 188 -4.65 -3.04 -20.44
CA ALA A 188 -5.44 -2.14 -19.60
C ALA A 188 -6.22 -2.91 -18.51
N VAL A 189 -6.85 -4.03 -18.87
CA VAL A 189 -7.56 -4.90 -17.91
C VAL A 189 -6.58 -5.53 -16.91
N LEU A 190 -5.43 -6.03 -17.39
CA LEU A 190 -4.41 -6.61 -16.52
C LEU A 190 -3.88 -5.60 -15.51
N PHE A 191 -3.51 -4.40 -15.95
CA PHE A 191 -3.02 -3.35 -15.06
C PHE A 191 -4.09 -2.88 -14.08
N SER A 192 -5.36 -2.78 -14.51
CA SER A 192 -6.47 -2.48 -13.60
C SER A 192 -6.60 -3.53 -12.48
N LYS A 193 -6.48 -4.83 -12.82
CA LYS A 193 -6.52 -5.92 -11.83
C LYS A 193 -5.33 -5.91 -10.87
N VAL A 194 -4.12 -5.66 -11.39
CA VAL A 194 -2.91 -5.56 -10.56
C VAL A 194 -3.00 -4.35 -9.63
N ALA A 195 -3.46 -3.21 -10.13
CA ALA A 195 -3.63 -1.99 -9.34
C ALA A 195 -4.74 -2.08 -8.29
N ALA A 196 -5.77 -2.92 -8.53
CA ALA A 196 -6.84 -3.16 -7.57
C ALA A 196 -6.40 -3.98 -6.33
N GLY A 197 -5.16 -4.46 -6.30
CA GLY A 197 -4.43 -4.80 -5.08
C GLY A 197 -5.20 -5.66 -4.07
N ASP A 198 -5.82 -6.75 -4.52
CA ASP A 198 -6.41 -7.80 -3.66
C ASP A 198 -7.22 -7.30 -2.42
N THR A 199 -8.09 -6.32 -2.59
CA THR A 199 -9.30 -6.18 -1.75
C THR A 199 -10.51 -6.69 -2.51
N GLY A 200 -10.53 -8.00 -2.79
CA GLY A 200 -11.58 -8.69 -3.53
C GLY A 200 -12.54 -9.51 -2.69
N LYS A 201 -12.92 -9.09 -1.47
CA LYS A 201 -14.23 -9.54 -0.95
C LYS A 201 -15.30 -8.82 -1.77
N MET A 202 -15.77 -9.44 -2.85
CA MET A 202 -16.99 -9.00 -3.50
C MET A 202 -18.16 -9.14 -2.50
N PRO A 203 -19.05 -8.15 -2.37
CA PRO A 203 -20.28 -8.32 -1.61
C PRO A 203 -21.07 -9.51 -2.18
N SER A 204 -21.50 -10.40 -1.29
CA SER A 204 -22.34 -11.54 -1.65
C SER A 204 -23.67 -11.02 -2.20
N GLY A 205 -23.92 -11.15 -3.51
CA GLY A 205 -25.23 -10.81 -4.04
C GLY A 205 -25.43 -10.66 -5.54
N GLU A 206 -24.40 -10.55 -6.39
CA GLU A 206 -24.64 -10.30 -7.82
C GLU A 206 -23.93 -11.29 -8.77
N PRO A 207 -24.67 -11.89 -9.72
CA PRO A 207 -24.13 -12.86 -10.66
C PRO A 207 -23.55 -12.22 -11.92
N ALA A 208 -22.52 -12.90 -12.46
CA ALA A 208 -22.03 -12.87 -13.84
C ALA A 208 -21.11 -11.72 -14.30
N LEU A 209 -19.79 -11.89 -14.07
CA LEU A 209 -18.73 -11.42 -14.97
C LEU A 209 -18.44 -12.41 -16.11
N THR A 210 -19.50 -13.05 -16.61
CA THR A 210 -19.50 -13.70 -17.92
C THR A 210 -20.58 -13.01 -18.73
N ALA A 211 -20.19 -12.34 -19.83
CA ALA A 211 -21.04 -11.68 -20.82
C ALA A 211 -21.35 -10.18 -20.65
N ALA A 212 -20.34 -9.34 -20.46
CA ALA A 212 -20.41 -7.94 -20.92
C ALA A 212 -19.34 -7.70 -22.01
N PRO A 213 -19.68 -7.15 -23.18
CA PRO A 213 -18.71 -6.82 -24.23
C PRO A 213 -17.64 -5.86 -23.72
N ILE A 214 -16.38 -6.09 -24.12
CA ILE A 214 -15.20 -5.30 -23.74
C ILE A 214 -15.42 -3.79 -23.96
N THR A 215 -16.26 -3.41 -24.94
CA THR A 215 -16.64 -2.02 -25.22
C THR A 215 -17.30 -1.29 -24.04
N GLN A 216 -18.09 -1.99 -23.21
CA GLN A 216 -18.71 -1.36 -22.02
C GLN A 216 -17.74 -1.16 -20.86
N HIS A 217 -16.65 -1.93 -20.83
CA HIS A 217 -15.56 -1.71 -19.87
C HIS A 217 -14.69 -0.51 -20.28
N VAL A 218 -14.48 -0.30 -21.58
CA VAL A 218 -13.72 0.85 -22.10
C VAL A 218 -14.42 2.17 -21.77
N ASP A 219 -15.75 2.25 -21.90
CA ASP A 219 -16.49 3.48 -21.53
C ASP A 219 -16.45 3.75 -20.02
N ARG A 220 -16.64 2.71 -19.21
CA ARG A 220 -16.70 2.85 -17.74
C ARG A 220 -15.34 3.14 -17.11
N HIS A 221 -14.28 2.54 -17.64
CA HIS A 221 -12.92 2.71 -17.12
C HIS A 221 -12.12 3.81 -17.81
N GLY A 222 -12.48 4.19 -19.05
CA GLY A 222 -11.87 5.31 -19.77
C GLY A 222 -12.10 6.66 -19.09
N GLU A 223 -13.21 6.82 -18.37
CA GLU A 223 -13.44 8.01 -17.55
C GLU A 223 -12.62 7.99 -16.24
N GLN A 224 -12.44 6.81 -15.64
CA GLN A 224 -11.62 6.64 -14.43
C GLN A 224 -10.14 6.87 -14.72
N VAL A 225 -9.63 6.38 -15.85
CA VAL A 225 -8.25 6.61 -16.30
C VAL A 225 -8.02 8.09 -16.62
N ARG A 226 -8.96 8.77 -17.30
CA ARG A 226 -8.89 10.22 -17.53
C ARG A 226 -8.86 11.02 -16.22
N ARG A 227 -9.67 10.65 -15.23
CA ARG A 227 -9.66 11.29 -13.89
C ARG A 227 -8.41 10.98 -13.07
N PHE A 228 -7.75 9.84 -13.31
CA PHE A 228 -6.49 9.51 -12.67
C PHE A 228 -5.35 10.34 -13.28
N LEU A 229 -5.27 10.40 -14.61
CA LEU A 229 -4.28 11.20 -15.33
C LEU A 229 -4.42 12.70 -15.04
N ALA A 230 -5.65 13.21 -15.02
CA ALA A 230 -5.92 14.61 -14.65
C ALA A 230 -5.51 14.93 -13.19
N ARG A 231 -5.56 13.95 -12.28
CA ARG A 231 -5.08 14.12 -10.90
C ARG A 231 -3.56 14.09 -10.80
N SER A 232 -2.89 13.25 -11.60
CA SER A 232 -1.42 13.22 -11.65
C SER A 232 -0.82 14.44 -12.33
N GLU A 233 -1.53 15.05 -13.29
CA GLU A 233 -1.11 16.29 -13.95
C GLU A 233 -1.42 17.55 -13.10
N GLY A 234 -2.36 17.44 -12.15
CA GLY A 234 -2.83 18.54 -11.31
C GLY A 234 -1.92 18.92 -10.13
N GLY A 235 -0.86 18.16 -9.84
CA GLY A 235 0.26 18.61 -9.01
C GLY A 235 -0.07 19.42 -7.74
N GLU A 236 -0.99 18.97 -6.90
CA GLU A 236 -1.01 19.41 -5.49
C GLU A 236 -0.13 18.45 -4.70
N ALA A 237 1.14 18.85 -4.55
CA ALA A 237 2.03 18.29 -3.57
C ALA A 237 1.43 18.55 -2.18
N ALA A 238 0.87 17.50 -1.58
CA ALA A 238 0.60 17.43 -0.15
C ALA A 238 1.90 17.11 0.61
#